data_AF-A0AAD7R1C7-F1
#
_entry.id   AF-A0AAD7R1C7-F1
#
_cell.length_a   1.000
_cell.length_b   1.000
_cell.length_c   1.000
_cell.angle_alpha   90.00
_cell.angle_beta   90.00
_cell.angle_gamma   90.00
#
_symmetry.space_group_name_H-M   'P 1'
#
loop_
_entity.id
_entity.type
_entity.pdbx_description
1 polymer ?
#
loop_
_entity_poly.entity_id
_entity_poly.type
_entity_poly.pdbx_seq_one_letter_code
_entity_poly.pdbx_strand_id
1 'polypeptide(L)'
;MQRAAKSKSLMGCGTPPRGECTDTSANTVLPNGIVQGHAYTVTGVAEVESHGRAVQVVRLWNPWGQGEWKGDWGDKSPLWQTVSLEVKTSCLKVEDDGEFWMSMVDWCQNYDSVDICCLCPDFLDNSSSCHWGSSFHEGRWVAGTTAGGCMNHRDTFWTNPQYRVRLAKLEEDCAESQGANNMLISLMQKPDKRNRRLVSSLHIGFSIFEIPPQYQKQRGKFPVAFFNANNPVAQTKSYLNSREVMEFFFLKPGEYLVVPSTFRPNETASFILSILCKNETHIEESSSMGRVEINKPAGLEEGDVTKNKQLFRQYSDQYEEVNAEQLQRLLNENFLEGKFKILECRCRNIAHNHIYI
;
A
#
# COMPACT_ATOMS: atom_id res chain seq x y z
N MET A 1 -0.91 -16.49 15.16
CA MET A 1 0.35 -15.98 15.78
C MET A 1 1.53 -16.92 15.59
N GLN A 2 1.44 -18.23 15.89
CA GLN A 2 2.57 -19.15 15.71
C GLN A 2 3.18 -19.11 14.30
N ARG A 3 2.36 -19.10 13.23
CA ARG A 3 2.86 -18.97 11.86
C ARG A 3 3.61 -17.65 11.63
N ALA A 4 3.05 -16.54 12.12
CA ALA A 4 3.69 -15.22 12.06
C ALA A 4 5.02 -15.15 12.83
N ALA A 5 5.11 -15.82 13.99
CA ALA A 5 6.37 -15.95 14.74
C ALA A 5 7.43 -16.72 13.94
N LYS A 6 7.04 -17.82 13.28
CA LYS A 6 7.92 -18.62 12.42
C LYS A 6 8.42 -17.82 11.20
N SER A 7 7.60 -16.94 10.65
CA SER A 7 7.99 -16.01 9.57
C SER A 7 8.75 -14.77 10.07
N LYS A 8 9.16 -14.72 11.35
CA LYS A 8 9.88 -13.60 11.96
C LYS A 8 9.15 -12.25 11.81
N SER A 9 7.83 -12.29 11.80
CA SER A 9 6.99 -11.11 11.76
C SER A 9 7.01 -10.39 13.11
N LEU A 10 6.98 -9.06 13.08
CA LEU A 10 6.82 -8.26 14.29
C LEU A 10 5.36 -8.28 14.70
N MET A 11 5.10 -8.44 16.00
CA MET A 11 3.76 -8.55 16.52
C MET A 11 3.58 -7.63 17.73
N GLY A 12 2.54 -6.81 17.70
CA GLY A 12 2.09 -6.01 18.83
C GLY A 12 0.65 -6.36 19.18
N CYS A 13 0.22 -6.04 20.39
CA CYS A 13 -1.17 -6.18 20.80
C CYS A 13 -1.58 -5.03 21.72
N GLY A 14 -2.85 -4.65 21.64
CA GLY A 14 -3.44 -3.58 22.43
C GLY A 14 -4.41 -4.12 23.48
N THR A 15 -4.41 -3.48 24.64
CA THR A 15 -5.49 -3.65 25.62
C THR A 15 -6.62 -2.67 25.31
N PRO A 16 -7.88 -3.02 25.67
CA PRO A 16 -9.02 -2.17 25.40
C PRO A 16 -8.83 -0.73 25.91
N PRO A 17 -9.37 0.26 25.19
CA PRO A 17 -9.32 1.64 25.63
C PRO A 17 -10.04 1.80 26.98
N ARG A 18 -9.60 2.79 27.75
CA ARG A 18 -10.22 3.14 29.03
C ARG A 18 -11.68 3.56 28.78
N GLY A 19 -12.62 3.04 29.58
CA GLY A 19 -14.00 3.53 29.55
C GLY A 19 -14.06 5.03 29.84
N GLU A 20 -15.08 5.71 29.31
CA GLU A 20 -15.23 7.20 29.27
C GLU A 20 -15.18 7.93 30.63
N CYS A 21 -15.12 7.23 31.76
CA CYS A 21 -15.44 7.80 33.08
C CYS A 21 -14.25 8.29 33.92
N THR A 22 -13.06 8.53 33.33
CA THR A 22 -11.89 8.91 34.13
C THR A 22 -10.98 9.91 33.42
N ASP A 23 -11.11 11.18 33.81
CA ASP A 23 -10.33 12.35 33.35
C ASP A 23 -8.83 12.34 33.72
N THR A 24 -8.28 11.20 34.13
CA THR A 24 -6.85 11.10 34.46
C THR A 24 -6.05 10.73 33.21
N SER A 25 -5.06 11.55 32.86
CA SER A 25 -4.12 11.31 31.75
C SER A 25 -3.14 10.14 32.01
N ALA A 26 -3.20 9.51 33.18
CA ALA A 26 -2.34 8.41 33.57
C ALA A 26 -2.99 7.05 33.24
N ASN A 27 -2.20 6.18 32.62
CA ASN A 27 -2.55 4.78 32.37
C ASN A 27 -2.91 4.06 33.68
N THR A 28 -3.96 3.23 33.65
CA THR A 28 -4.43 2.46 34.81
C THR A 28 -3.86 1.04 34.76
N VAL A 29 -3.21 0.62 35.85
CA VAL A 29 -2.73 -0.76 36.03
C VAL A 29 -3.82 -1.56 36.75
N LEU A 30 -4.30 -2.64 36.13
CA LEU A 30 -5.30 -3.53 36.69
C LEU A 30 -4.71 -4.39 37.83
N PRO A 31 -5.55 -4.96 38.72
CA PRO A 31 -5.08 -5.84 39.79
C PRO A 31 -4.25 -7.03 39.31
N ASN A 32 -4.55 -7.52 38.10
CA ASN A 32 -3.83 -8.62 37.43
C ASN A 32 -2.49 -8.18 36.79
N GLY A 33 -2.13 -6.89 36.86
CA GLY A 33 -0.87 -6.32 36.36
C GLY A 33 -0.93 -5.72 34.95
N ILE A 34 -2.02 -5.94 34.21
CA ILE A 34 -2.16 -5.43 32.83
C ILE A 34 -2.52 -3.94 32.84
N VAL A 35 -1.89 -3.18 31.94
CA VAL A 35 -2.14 -1.74 31.76
C VAL A 35 -3.24 -1.55 30.71
N GLN A 36 -4.28 -0.79 31.05
CA GLN A 36 -5.39 -0.48 30.12
C GLN A 36 -4.99 0.57 29.06
N GLY A 37 -5.57 0.47 27.86
CA GLY A 37 -5.30 1.37 26.74
C GLY A 37 -3.83 1.44 26.33
N HIS A 38 -3.12 0.32 26.44
CA HIS A 38 -1.65 0.25 26.30
C HIS A 38 -1.23 -0.81 25.30
N ALA A 39 -0.12 -0.55 24.62
CA ALA A 39 0.46 -1.46 23.64
C ALA A 39 1.54 -2.33 24.26
N TYR A 40 1.50 -3.61 23.94
CA TYR A 40 2.48 -4.63 24.32
C TYR A 40 3.09 -5.25 23.07
N THR A 41 4.31 -5.76 23.19
CA THR A 41 4.96 -6.52 22.11
C THR A 41 4.78 -8.01 22.34
N VAL A 42 4.41 -8.78 21.32
CA VAL A 42 4.43 -10.25 21.40
C VAL A 42 5.84 -10.72 21.05
N THR A 43 6.56 -11.27 22.04
CA THR A 43 7.98 -11.68 21.89
C THR A 43 8.15 -13.19 21.81
N GLY A 44 7.07 -13.96 21.98
CA GLY A 44 7.12 -15.42 21.91
C GLY A 44 5.74 -16.05 21.87
N VAL A 45 5.64 -17.21 21.23
CA VAL A 45 4.45 -18.06 21.23
C VAL A 45 4.93 -19.49 21.32
N ALA A 46 4.42 -20.24 22.28
CA ALA A 46 4.81 -21.62 22.52
C ALA A 46 3.61 -22.48 22.88
N GLU A 47 3.78 -23.79 22.73
CA GLU A 47 2.89 -24.80 23.28
C GLU A 47 3.70 -25.59 24.30
N VAL A 48 3.20 -25.65 25.54
CA VAL A 48 3.87 -26.31 26.66
C VAL A 48 2.99 -27.44 27.17
N GLU A 49 3.58 -28.57 27.55
CA GLU A 49 2.85 -29.66 28.18
C GLU A 49 2.83 -29.46 29.70
N SER A 50 1.63 -29.35 30.28
CA SER A 50 1.38 -29.23 31.72
C SER A 50 0.40 -30.30 32.14
N HIS A 51 0.79 -31.15 33.11
CA HIS A 51 -0.05 -32.26 33.58
C HIS A 51 -0.61 -33.15 32.46
N GLY A 52 0.19 -33.42 31.42
CA GLY A 52 -0.21 -34.22 30.26
C GLY A 52 -1.22 -33.53 29.33
N ARG A 53 -1.39 -32.20 29.44
CA ARG A 53 -2.22 -31.39 28.54
C ARG A 53 -1.36 -30.34 27.84
N ALA A 54 -1.56 -30.20 26.54
CA ALA A 54 -0.97 -29.11 25.78
C ALA A 54 -1.66 -27.78 26.14
N VAL A 55 -0.86 -26.77 26.49
CA VAL A 55 -1.30 -25.42 26.83
C VAL A 55 -0.59 -24.43 25.91
N GLN A 56 -1.36 -23.62 25.20
CA GLN A 56 -0.83 -22.55 24.36
C GLN A 56 -0.55 -21.32 25.22
N VAL A 57 0.69 -20.85 25.18
CA VAL A 57 1.15 -19.68 25.94
C VAL A 57 1.75 -18.64 25.00
N VAL A 58 1.55 -17.38 25.35
CA VAL A 58 2.08 -16.22 24.63
C VAL A 58 2.96 -15.41 25.57
N ARG A 59 4.13 -15.00 25.08
CA ARG A 59 5.06 -14.12 25.78
C ARG A 59 4.87 -12.70 25.30
N LEU A 60 4.68 -11.81 26.25
CA LEU A 60 4.42 -10.40 26.03
C LEU A 60 5.47 -9.58 26.73
N TRP A 61 5.79 -8.44 26.16
CA TRP A 61 6.69 -7.46 26.74
C TRP A 61 6.00 -6.11 26.89
N ASN A 62 5.98 -5.61 28.12
CA ASN A 62 5.58 -4.26 28.46
C ASN A 62 6.73 -3.29 28.15
N PRO A 63 6.55 -2.32 27.23
CA PRO A 63 7.61 -1.38 26.86
C PRO A 63 8.04 -0.44 28.00
N TRP A 64 7.34 -0.42 29.15
CA TRP A 64 7.80 0.26 30.35
C TRP A 64 8.95 -0.44 31.07
N GLY A 65 9.25 -1.70 30.73
CA GLY A 65 10.29 -2.49 31.36
C GLY A 65 9.98 -2.90 32.80
N GLN A 66 8.72 -2.83 33.20
CA GLN A 66 8.21 -3.21 34.52
C GLN A 66 6.69 -3.43 34.45
N GLY A 67 6.12 -4.10 35.44
CA GLY A 67 4.68 -4.26 35.57
C GLY A 67 4.16 -5.39 34.67
N GLU A 68 3.99 -6.54 35.30
CA GLU A 68 3.82 -7.83 34.65
C GLU A 68 2.53 -8.54 35.07
N TRP A 69 2.16 -9.53 34.27
CA TRP A 69 1.02 -10.41 34.53
C TRP A 69 1.17 -11.19 35.84
N LYS A 70 0.12 -11.15 36.67
CA LYS A 70 0.08 -11.80 37.99
C LYS A 70 -0.77 -13.09 38.03
N GLY A 71 -1.35 -13.48 36.91
CA GLY A 71 -2.18 -14.68 36.82
C GLY A 71 -1.39 -15.92 36.38
N ASP A 72 -2.11 -16.88 35.83
CA ASP A 72 -1.55 -18.15 35.36
C ASP A 72 -0.46 -17.92 34.30
N TRP A 73 0.63 -18.65 34.44
CA TRP A 73 1.86 -18.57 33.61
C TRP A 73 2.70 -17.29 33.76
N GLY A 74 2.31 -16.35 34.63
CA GLY A 74 3.21 -15.27 35.02
C GLY A 74 4.45 -15.78 35.76
N ASP A 75 5.44 -14.91 35.97
CA ASP A 75 6.77 -15.27 36.50
C ASP A 75 6.74 -16.03 37.83
N LYS A 76 5.78 -15.70 38.69
CA LYS A 76 5.62 -16.30 40.02
C LYS A 76 4.57 -17.42 40.05
N SER A 77 4.06 -17.82 38.88
CA SER A 77 3.02 -18.85 38.78
C SER A 77 3.54 -20.22 39.21
N PRO A 78 2.81 -20.96 40.05
CA PRO A 78 3.16 -22.34 40.41
C PRO A 78 3.02 -23.31 39.22
N LEU A 79 2.31 -22.93 38.16
CA LEU A 79 2.13 -23.77 36.97
C LEU A 79 3.47 -24.08 36.28
N TRP A 80 4.49 -23.25 36.45
CA TRP A 80 5.83 -23.55 35.94
C TRP A 80 6.51 -24.76 36.59
N GLN A 81 5.97 -25.28 37.70
CA GLN A 81 6.45 -26.53 38.31
C GLN A 81 5.89 -27.79 37.63
N THR A 82 4.93 -27.59 36.72
CA THR A 82 4.13 -28.68 36.12
C THR A 82 4.62 -29.04 34.71
N VAL A 83 5.56 -28.24 34.19
CA VAL A 83 6.22 -28.43 32.89
C VAL A 83 7.59 -29.09 33.08
N SER A 84 8.21 -29.57 32.00
CA SER A 84 9.57 -30.12 32.05
C SER A 84 10.60 -29.05 32.46
N LEU A 85 11.71 -29.48 33.06
CA LEU A 85 12.79 -28.58 33.47
C LEU A 85 13.39 -27.80 32.28
N GLU A 86 13.45 -28.43 31.10
CA GLU A 86 13.92 -27.81 29.86
C GLU A 86 13.00 -26.66 29.40
N VAL A 87 11.68 -26.90 29.37
CA VAL A 87 10.69 -25.86 29.04
C VAL A 87 10.74 -24.74 30.07
N LYS A 88 10.81 -25.08 31.36
CA LYS A 88 10.93 -24.08 32.42
C LYS A 88 12.16 -23.20 32.24
N THR A 89 13.32 -23.80 31.98
CA THR A 89 14.59 -23.05 31.83
C THR A 89 14.61 -22.18 30.57
N SER A 90 13.95 -22.62 29.50
CA SER A 90 13.91 -21.88 28.23
C SER A 90 12.85 -20.78 28.20
N CYS A 91 11.72 -20.96 28.91
CA CYS A 91 10.62 -20.01 28.89
C CYS A 91 10.61 -19.07 30.11
N LEU A 92 10.89 -19.56 31.32
CA LEU A 92 10.74 -18.78 32.54
C LEU A 92 12.01 -18.02 32.89
N LYS A 93 11.89 -16.70 32.95
CA LYS A 93 12.81 -15.77 33.61
C LYS A 93 12.01 -15.11 34.74
N VAL A 94 12.59 -14.97 35.93
CA VAL A 94 11.89 -14.38 37.10
C VAL A 94 12.57 -13.06 37.43
N GLU A 95 12.20 -12.00 36.72
CA GLU A 95 12.77 -10.66 36.83
C GLU A 95 11.69 -9.64 36.49
N ASP A 96 11.60 -8.50 37.18
CA ASP A 96 10.65 -7.43 36.81
C ASP A 96 11.26 -6.60 35.67
N ASP A 97 11.23 -7.16 34.46
CA ASP A 97 11.73 -6.55 33.21
C ASP A 97 10.61 -6.22 32.21
N GLY A 98 9.37 -6.48 32.62
CA GLY A 98 8.15 -6.26 31.83
C GLY A 98 7.85 -7.39 30.86
N GLU A 99 8.69 -8.42 30.73
CA GLU A 99 8.42 -9.60 29.92
C GLU A 99 7.77 -10.71 30.76
N PHE A 100 6.63 -11.23 30.30
CA PHE A 100 5.91 -12.29 31.01
C PHE A 100 5.20 -13.22 30.04
N TRP A 101 4.90 -14.43 30.49
CA TRP A 101 4.00 -15.34 29.78
C TRP A 101 2.59 -15.28 30.35
N MET A 102 1.62 -15.59 29.50
CA MET A 102 0.24 -15.87 29.90
C MET A 102 -0.35 -16.96 29.01
N SER A 103 -1.46 -17.56 29.45
CA SER A 103 -2.20 -18.48 28.58
C SER A 103 -2.81 -17.72 27.39
N MET A 104 -2.96 -18.39 26.25
CA MET A 104 -3.66 -17.82 25.09
C MET A 104 -5.13 -17.48 25.42
N VAL A 105 -5.72 -18.20 26.38
CA VAL A 105 -7.09 -17.95 26.86
C VAL A 105 -7.15 -16.61 27.61
N ASP A 106 -6.21 -16.36 28.52
CA ASP A 106 -6.12 -15.09 29.24
C ASP A 106 -5.79 -13.94 28.28
N TRP A 107 -4.95 -14.18 27.29
CA TRP A 107 -4.65 -13.19 26.25
C TRP A 107 -5.93 -12.72 25.55
N CYS A 108 -6.77 -13.65 25.09
CA CYS A 108 -8.06 -13.34 24.45
C CYS A 108 -9.05 -12.60 25.38
N GLN A 109 -8.89 -12.71 26.70
CA GLN A 109 -9.74 -12.01 27.67
C GLN A 109 -9.24 -10.59 27.99
N ASN A 110 -7.94 -10.33 27.86
CA ASN A 110 -7.31 -9.07 28.28
C ASN A 110 -6.94 -8.15 27.10
N TYR A 111 -6.80 -8.68 25.89
CA TYR A 111 -6.37 -7.95 24.69
C TYR A 111 -7.47 -8.00 23.61
N ASP A 112 -7.67 -6.90 22.89
CA ASP A 112 -8.72 -6.78 21.85
C ASP A 112 -8.17 -6.73 20.42
N SER A 113 -6.87 -6.53 20.29
CA SER A 113 -6.22 -6.23 19.01
C SER A 113 -4.82 -6.84 18.95
N VAL A 114 -4.45 -7.28 17.74
CA VAL A 114 -3.10 -7.73 17.40
C VAL A 114 -2.73 -7.13 16.05
N ASP A 115 -1.57 -6.48 16.02
CA ASP A 115 -0.95 -5.95 14.82
C ASP A 115 0.20 -6.87 14.41
N ILE A 116 0.17 -7.37 13.18
CA ILE A 116 1.24 -8.22 12.63
C ILE A 116 1.88 -7.48 11.47
N CYS A 117 3.14 -7.09 11.62
CA CYS A 117 3.92 -6.41 10.61
C CYS A 117 4.91 -7.38 9.97
N CYS A 118 4.79 -7.55 8.66
CA CYS A 118 5.62 -8.44 7.85
C CYS A 118 5.79 -7.87 6.45
N LEU A 119 6.84 -8.29 5.75
CA LEU A 119 7.03 -7.93 4.33
C LEU A 119 6.12 -8.74 3.41
N CYS A 120 5.81 -9.98 3.81
CA CYS A 120 5.05 -10.93 3.02
C CYS A 120 4.06 -11.68 3.93
N PRO A 121 2.76 -11.77 3.56
CA PRO A 121 1.76 -12.43 4.36
C PRO A 121 1.73 -13.96 4.15
N ASP A 122 2.81 -14.58 3.67
CA ASP A 122 2.93 -16.04 3.45
C ASP A 122 2.50 -16.86 4.68
N PHE A 123 2.68 -16.33 5.89
CA PHE A 123 2.25 -17.00 7.12
C PHE A 123 0.74 -17.21 7.24
N LEU A 124 -0.07 -16.52 6.42
CA LEU A 124 -1.52 -16.75 6.37
C LEU A 124 -1.85 -18.10 5.77
N ASP A 125 -1.00 -18.60 4.88
CA ASP A 125 -1.17 -19.88 4.21
C ASP A 125 -0.52 -21.02 5.00
N ASN A 126 -1.12 -22.21 4.89
CA ASN A 126 -0.60 -23.42 5.52
C ASN A 126 0.44 -24.12 4.63
N SER A 127 0.52 -23.78 3.35
CA SER A 127 1.43 -24.42 2.39
C SER A 127 2.70 -23.61 2.19
N SER A 128 3.85 -24.28 2.26
CA SER A 128 5.15 -23.68 1.95
C SER A 128 5.38 -23.43 0.46
N SER A 129 4.48 -23.89 -0.43
CA SER A 129 4.58 -23.66 -1.87
C SER A 129 3.91 -22.37 -2.33
N CYS A 130 3.09 -21.75 -1.50
CA CYS A 130 2.31 -20.57 -1.87
C CYS A 130 3.00 -19.30 -1.39
N HIS A 131 3.59 -18.57 -2.33
CA HIS A 131 4.23 -17.28 -2.06
C HIS A 131 3.39 -16.13 -2.58
N TRP A 132 3.36 -15.05 -1.81
CA TRP A 132 2.75 -13.81 -2.22
C TRP A 132 3.79 -12.93 -2.92
N GLY A 133 3.55 -12.64 -4.20
CA GLY A 133 4.27 -11.61 -4.92
C GLY A 133 3.76 -10.23 -4.49
N SER A 134 4.66 -9.31 -4.17
CA SER A 134 4.33 -7.94 -3.75
C SER A 134 4.75 -6.92 -4.80
N SER A 135 3.91 -5.91 -5.03
CA SER A 135 4.28 -4.71 -5.79
C SER A 135 3.91 -3.46 -5.01
N PHE A 136 4.72 -2.41 -5.18
CA PHE A 136 4.58 -1.14 -4.49
C PHE A 136 4.58 -0.03 -5.53
N HIS A 137 3.55 0.81 -5.48
CA HIS A 137 3.38 1.91 -6.41
C HIS A 137 3.20 3.22 -5.66
N GLU A 138 3.99 4.22 -6.01
CA GLU A 138 3.81 5.56 -5.48
C GLU A 138 2.89 6.35 -6.40
N GLY A 139 1.84 6.95 -5.83
CA GLY A 139 0.88 7.71 -6.61
C GLY A 139 0.49 9.02 -5.95
N ARG A 140 -0.26 9.84 -6.70
CA ARG A 140 -0.78 11.11 -6.22
C ARG A 140 -2.14 11.43 -6.81
N TRP A 141 -3.06 11.87 -5.96
CA TRP A 141 -4.27 12.57 -6.38
C TRP A 141 -3.94 14.06 -6.45
N VAL A 142 -4.20 14.68 -7.60
CA VAL A 142 -3.95 16.10 -7.86
C VAL A 142 -5.27 16.74 -8.28
N ALA A 143 -5.67 17.80 -7.59
CA ALA A 143 -6.90 18.53 -7.87
C ALA A 143 -6.96 18.98 -9.34
N GLY A 144 -8.12 18.80 -9.98
CA GLY A 144 -8.34 19.14 -11.38
C GLY A 144 -7.72 18.19 -12.41
N THR A 145 -6.93 17.18 -12.01
CA THR A 145 -6.29 16.25 -12.97
C THR A 145 -6.51 14.78 -12.62
N THR A 146 -6.09 14.34 -11.43
CA THR A 146 -6.15 12.92 -11.01
C THR A 146 -6.95 12.67 -9.73
N ALA A 147 -7.45 13.73 -9.07
CA ALA A 147 -8.30 13.61 -7.88
C ALA A 147 -9.78 13.45 -8.28
N GLY A 148 -10.15 12.27 -8.76
CA GLY A 148 -11.47 11.98 -9.32
C GLY A 148 -12.59 11.75 -8.29
N GLY A 149 -12.23 11.48 -7.03
CA GLY A 149 -13.19 11.08 -5.99
C GLY A 149 -13.66 9.62 -6.16
N CYS A 150 -14.55 9.15 -5.28
CA CYS A 150 -15.08 7.78 -5.32
C CYS A 150 -16.16 7.59 -6.40
N MET A 151 -16.65 6.36 -6.56
CA MET A 151 -17.64 5.95 -7.57
C MET A 151 -18.98 6.72 -7.55
N ASN A 152 -19.27 7.45 -6.47
CA ASN A 152 -20.42 8.37 -6.42
C ASN A 152 -20.26 9.55 -7.40
N HIS A 153 -19.04 9.83 -7.83
CA HIS A 153 -18.70 10.92 -8.75
C HIS A 153 -18.31 10.35 -10.13
N ARG A 154 -19.27 9.72 -10.82
CA ARG A 154 -19.02 8.97 -12.06
C ARG A 154 -18.32 9.78 -13.16
N ASP A 155 -18.60 11.06 -13.27
CA ASP A 155 -18.03 11.95 -14.29
C ASP A 155 -16.52 12.18 -14.10
N THR A 156 -16.03 12.05 -12.86
CA THR A 156 -14.63 12.33 -12.50
C THR A 156 -13.88 11.10 -12.01
N PHE A 157 -14.55 10.03 -11.57
CA PHE A 157 -13.91 8.83 -11.02
C PHE A 157 -12.83 8.23 -11.93
N TRP A 158 -13.08 8.20 -13.24
CA TRP A 158 -12.15 7.64 -14.22
C TRP A 158 -10.80 8.39 -14.28
N THR A 159 -10.74 9.62 -13.75
CA THR A 159 -9.50 10.41 -13.71
C THR A 159 -8.54 9.98 -12.59
N ASN A 160 -8.97 9.16 -11.63
CA ASN A 160 -8.06 8.60 -10.63
C ASN A 160 -6.93 7.78 -11.26
N PRO A 161 -5.79 7.61 -10.57
CA PRO A 161 -4.74 6.66 -10.97
C PRO A 161 -5.30 5.24 -11.14
N GLN A 162 -4.75 4.48 -12.09
CA GLN A 162 -5.26 3.16 -12.48
C GLN A 162 -4.11 2.15 -12.58
N TYR A 163 -4.27 1.00 -11.95
CA TYR A 163 -3.24 -0.04 -11.85
C TYR A 163 -3.79 -1.34 -12.41
N ARG A 164 -3.19 -1.82 -13.49
CA ARG A 164 -3.62 -3.08 -14.12
C ARG A 164 -2.90 -4.24 -13.45
N VAL A 165 -3.68 -5.22 -13.00
CA VAL A 165 -3.18 -6.43 -12.35
C VAL A 165 -3.70 -7.63 -13.10
N ARG A 166 -2.81 -8.54 -13.49
CA ARG A 166 -3.21 -9.87 -13.97
C ARG A 166 -3.14 -10.83 -12.78
N LEU A 167 -4.01 -11.83 -12.76
CA LEU A 167 -4.00 -12.94 -11.80
C LEU A 167 -3.94 -14.25 -12.57
N ALA A 168 -2.90 -15.04 -12.33
CA ALA A 168 -2.74 -16.37 -12.90
C ALA A 168 -3.64 -17.40 -12.21
N LYS A 169 -3.82 -18.57 -12.84
CA LYS A 169 -4.48 -19.70 -12.19
C LYS A 169 -3.58 -20.22 -11.06
N LEU A 170 -4.15 -20.38 -9.87
CA LEU A 170 -3.45 -20.98 -8.74
C LEU A 170 -3.26 -22.49 -8.97
N GLU A 171 -2.14 -23.01 -8.51
CA GLU A 171 -1.90 -24.45 -8.41
C GLU A 171 -2.84 -25.07 -7.36
N GLU A 172 -3.18 -26.36 -7.51
CA GLU A 172 -4.17 -27.05 -6.67
C GLU A 172 -3.81 -26.97 -5.17
N ASP A 173 -2.53 -27.15 -4.82
CA ASP A 173 -2.01 -27.03 -3.45
C ASP A 173 -2.24 -25.63 -2.83
N CYS A 174 -2.28 -24.57 -3.66
CA CYS A 174 -2.56 -23.21 -3.20
C CYS A 174 -4.05 -22.88 -3.19
N ALA A 175 -4.84 -23.53 -4.04
CA ALA A 175 -6.28 -23.36 -4.12
C ALA A 175 -7.03 -24.00 -2.94
N GLU A 176 -6.50 -25.09 -2.36
CA GLU A 176 -7.10 -25.81 -1.23
C GLU A 176 -6.71 -25.24 0.15
N SER A 177 -5.80 -24.26 0.20
CA SER A 177 -5.41 -23.61 1.46
C SER A 177 -6.61 -22.89 2.09
N GLN A 178 -6.82 -23.07 3.40
CA GLN A 178 -7.95 -22.52 4.18
C GLN A 178 -8.04 -20.96 4.16
N GLY A 179 -7.09 -20.27 3.53
CA GLY A 179 -7.16 -18.85 3.20
C GLY A 179 -7.68 -18.65 1.79
N ALA A 180 -9.00 -18.52 1.64
CA ALA A 180 -9.65 -18.29 0.34
C ALA A 180 -9.10 -17.06 -0.39
N ASN A 181 -8.50 -16.08 0.30
CA ASN A 181 -8.01 -14.87 -0.33
C ASN A 181 -6.73 -15.11 -1.13
N ASN A 182 -6.63 -14.49 -2.30
CA ASN A 182 -5.48 -14.55 -3.19
C ASN A 182 -4.93 -13.18 -3.59
N MET A 183 -5.53 -12.10 -3.07
CA MET A 183 -5.07 -10.73 -3.24
C MET A 183 -5.22 -9.97 -1.92
N LEU A 184 -4.23 -9.14 -1.60
CA LEU A 184 -4.25 -8.14 -0.54
C LEU A 184 -3.90 -6.81 -1.15
N ILE A 185 -4.75 -5.81 -0.96
CA ILE A 185 -4.46 -4.44 -1.37
C ILE A 185 -4.35 -3.58 -0.12
N SER A 186 -3.25 -2.86 0.00
CA SER A 186 -3.08 -1.78 0.97
C SER A 186 -2.96 -0.44 0.24
N LEU A 187 -3.76 0.53 0.66
CA LEU A 187 -3.67 1.92 0.23
C LEU A 187 -3.30 2.80 1.44
N MET A 188 -2.09 3.33 1.44
CA MET A 188 -1.57 4.21 2.48
C MET A 188 -1.42 5.65 1.97
N GLN A 189 -2.06 6.61 2.62
CA GLN A 189 -1.83 8.02 2.33
C GLN A 189 -0.52 8.53 2.98
N LYS A 190 0.26 9.28 2.22
CA LYS A 190 1.49 9.93 2.66
C LYS A 190 1.12 11.30 3.27
N PRO A 191 1.55 11.59 4.50
CA PRO A 191 1.32 12.91 5.09
C PRO A 191 2.13 13.97 4.36
N ASP A 192 1.46 15.02 3.86
CA ASP A 192 2.13 16.15 3.21
C ASP A 192 2.85 17.07 4.22
N LYS A 193 2.53 16.97 5.52
CA LYS A 193 3.11 17.79 6.58
C LYS A 193 4.17 17.04 7.37
N ARG A 194 5.32 17.70 7.58
CA ARG A 194 6.44 17.18 8.37
C ARG A 194 6.09 16.99 9.86
N ASN A 195 5.14 17.76 10.40
CA ASN A 195 4.68 17.62 11.78
C ASN A 195 3.44 16.70 11.86
N ARG A 196 3.63 15.52 12.46
CA ARG A 196 2.60 14.47 12.58
C ARG A 196 1.31 14.95 13.27
N ARG A 197 1.39 15.92 14.19
CA ARG A 197 0.21 16.46 14.91
C ARG A 197 -0.72 17.31 14.03
N LEU A 198 -0.24 17.80 12.90
CA LEU A 198 -0.99 18.67 11.99
C LEU A 198 -1.51 17.92 10.76
N VAL A 199 -1.22 16.62 10.68
CA VAL A 199 -1.65 15.74 9.58
C VAL A 199 -3.13 15.46 9.74
N SER A 200 -3.91 15.86 8.73
CA SER A 200 -5.29 15.42 8.56
C SER A 200 -5.31 14.30 7.53
N SER A 201 -5.90 13.17 7.90
CA SER A 201 -6.16 12.09 6.96
C SER A 201 -7.40 12.38 6.11
N LEU A 202 -7.34 11.99 4.85
CA LEU A 202 -8.50 11.96 3.94
C LEU A 202 -9.25 10.65 4.12
N HIS A 203 -10.52 10.65 3.71
CA HIS A 203 -11.27 9.40 3.57
C HIS A 203 -10.81 8.72 2.29
N ILE A 204 -10.15 7.58 2.39
CA ILE A 204 -9.55 6.87 1.24
C ILE A 204 -10.15 5.48 1.08
N GLY A 205 -10.07 4.96 -0.14
CA GLY A 205 -10.51 3.63 -0.51
C GLY A 205 -10.10 3.29 -1.94
N PHE A 206 -10.50 2.12 -2.41
CA PHE A 206 -10.20 1.69 -3.78
C PHE A 206 -11.30 0.79 -4.33
N SER A 207 -11.33 0.69 -5.65
CA SER A 207 -12.27 -0.16 -6.39
C SER A 207 -11.53 -1.03 -7.40
N ILE A 208 -11.98 -2.26 -7.56
CA ILE A 208 -11.39 -3.27 -8.44
C ILE A 208 -12.41 -3.61 -9.51
N PHE A 209 -12.03 -3.49 -10.78
CA PHE A 209 -12.85 -3.84 -11.93
C PHE A 209 -12.24 -5.02 -12.66
N GLU A 210 -13.05 -5.98 -13.09
CA GLU A 210 -12.59 -6.97 -14.07
C GLU A 210 -12.47 -6.31 -15.44
N ILE A 211 -11.40 -6.61 -16.18
CA ILE A 211 -11.16 -6.08 -17.52
C ILE A 211 -11.75 -7.05 -18.55
N PRO A 212 -12.84 -6.65 -19.24
CA PRO A 212 -13.45 -7.50 -20.26
C PRO A 212 -12.53 -7.71 -21.48
N PRO A 213 -12.73 -8.77 -22.27
CA PRO A 213 -11.92 -9.07 -23.45
C PRO A 213 -11.75 -7.90 -24.43
N GLN A 214 -12.80 -7.10 -24.64
CA GLN A 214 -12.75 -5.94 -25.54
C GLN A 214 -11.77 -4.84 -25.10
N TYR A 215 -11.41 -4.79 -23.81
CA TYR A 215 -10.46 -3.81 -23.27
C TYR A 215 -9.08 -4.41 -22.95
N GLN A 216 -8.83 -5.70 -23.21
CA GLN A 216 -7.52 -6.31 -22.95
C GLN A 216 -6.39 -5.67 -23.78
N LYS A 217 -6.70 -5.15 -24.97
CA LYS A 217 -5.73 -4.42 -25.82
C LYS A 217 -5.60 -2.94 -25.46
N GLN A 218 -6.43 -2.41 -24.55
CA GLN A 218 -6.31 -1.03 -24.08
C GLN A 218 -4.91 -0.83 -23.48
N ARG A 219 -4.32 0.32 -23.80
CA ARG A 219 -3.04 0.80 -23.26
C ARG A 219 -3.27 2.17 -22.63
N GLY A 220 -2.55 2.44 -21.54
CA GLY A 220 -2.74 3.65 -20.75
C GLY A 220 -4.12 3.69 -20.08
N LYS A 221 -4.62 4.91 -19.83
CA LYS A 221 -5.81 5.15 -19.02
C LYS A 221 -7.09 4.62 -19.68
N PHE A 222 -7.91 3.94 -18.89
CA PHE A 222 -9.23 3.47 -19.31
C PHE A 222 -10.21 4.66 -19.41
N PRO A 223 -11.01 4.73 -20.49
CA PRO A 223 -11.92 5.85 -20.74
C PRO A 223 -13.14 5.80 -19.82
N VAL A 224 -13.84 6.92 -19.65
CA VAL A 224 -15.10 7.01 -18.88
C VAL A 224 -16.15 5.97 -19.30
N ALA A 225 -16.20 5.63 -20.59
CA ALA A 225 -17.12 4.61 -21.11
C ALA A 225 -16.92 3.23 -20.44
N PHE A 226 -15.68 2.87 -20.07
CA PHE A 226 -15.41 1.64 -19.33
C PHE A 226 -16.08 1.66 -17.97
N PHE A 227 -15.93 2.73 -17.20
CA PHE A 227 -16.49 2.86 -15.85
C PHE A 227 -18.01 3.04 -15.84
N ASN A 228 -18.60 3.55 -16.92
CA ASN A 228 -20.05 3.61 -17.07
C ASN A 228 -20.67 2.26 -17.41
N ALA A 229 -19.94 1.41 -18.15
CA ALA A 229 -20.43 0.10 -18.58
C ALA A 229 -20.15 -1.04 -17.59
N ASN A 230 -19.20 -0.87 -16.67
CA ASN A 230 -18.75 -1.92 -15.76
C ASN A 230 -18.90 -1.49 -14.29
N ASN A 231 -19.34 -2.41 -13.44
CA ASN A 231 -19.35 -2.23 -11.99
C ASN A 231 -18.09 -2.84 -11.37
N PRO A 232 -17.63 -2.34 -10.22
CA PRO A 232 -16.52 -2.97 -9.51
C PRO A 232 -16.90 -4.38 -9.06
N VAL A 233 -15.99 -5.33 -9.24
CA VAL A 233 -16.13 -6.71 -8.74
C VAL A 233 -15.77 -6.84 -7.27
N ALA A 234 -14.96 -5.90 -6.77
CA ALA A 234 -14.58 -5.78 -5.38
C ALA A 234 -14.21 -4.32 -5.06
N GLN A 235 -14.33 -3.93 -3.80
CA GLN A 235 -13.99 -2.58 -3.33
C GLN A 235 -13.82 -2.59 -1.81
N THR A 236 -13.20 -1.55 -1.27
CA THR A 236 -13.21 -1.28 0.17
C THR A 236 -14.64 -1.10 0.67
N LYS A 237 -15.00 -1.73 1.81
CA LYS A 237 -16.37 -1.68 2.38
C LYS A 237 -16.84 -0.27 2.69
N SER A 238 -15.93 0.57 3.17
CA SER A 238 -16.16 1.97 3.49
C SER A 238 -14.90 2.78 3.20
N TYR A 239 -15.07 4.05 2.83
CA TYR A 239 -13.96 4.98 2.78
C TYR A 239 -13.64 5.43 4.20
N LEU A 240 -12.43 5.12 4.66
CA LEU A 240 -12.03 5.35 6.05
C LEU A 240 -11.12 6.57 6.15
N ASN A 241 -11.35 7.38 7.17
CA ASN A 241 -10.41 8.41 7.60
C ASN A 241 -9.27 7.76 8.40
N SER A 242 -8.43 7.01 7.69
CA SER A 242 -7.29 6.28 8.25
C SER A 242 -6.06 6.53 7.41
N ARG A 243 -4.87 6.45 8.03
CA ARG A 243 -3.60 6.53 7.31
C ARG A 243 -3.47 5.43 6.25
N GLU A 244 -4.04 4.26 6.51
CA GLU A 244 -3.97 3.09 5.64
C GLU A 244 -5.29 2.33 5.66
N VAL A 245 -5.70 1.82 4.51
CA VAL A 245 -6.85 0.92 4.34
C VAL A 245 -6.35 -0.34 3.65
N MET A 246 -6.57 -1.49 4.29
CA MET A 246 -6.14 -2.80 3.81
C MET A 246 -7.33 -3.74 3.72
N GLU A 247 -7.47 -4.46 2.62
CA GLU A 247 -8.51 -5.49 2.46
C GLU A 247 -7.96 -6.70 1.71
N PHE A 248 -8.37 -7.89 2.16
CA PHE A 248 -8.10 -9.14 1.47
C PHE A 248 -9.27 -9.49 0.54
N PHE A 249 -8.96 -10.03 -0.63
CA PHE A 249 -9.92 -10.45 -1.64
C PHE A 249 -9.61 -11.84 -2.17
N PHE A 250 -10.66 -12.52 -2.61
CA PHE A 250 -10.57 -13.64 -3.53
C PHE A 250 -11.12 -13.21 -4.88
N LEU A 251 -10.27 -13.27 -5.91
CA LEU A 251 -10.64 -12.99 -7.29
C LEU A 251 -10.34 -14.20 -8.17
N LYS A 252 -11.15 -14.43 -9.19
CA LYS A 252 -10.89 -15.51 -10.15
C LYS A 252 -9.63 -15.18 -10.99
N PRO A 253 -9.00 -16.17 -11.63
CA PRO A 253 -7.94 -15.89 -12.59
C PRO A 253 -8.47 -14.99 -13.72
N GLY A 254 -7.75 -13.92 -14.04
CA GLY A 254 -8.23 -12.88 -14.94
C GLY A 254 -7.36 -11.62 -14.92
N GLU A 255 -7.86 -10.56 -15.56
CA GLU A 255 -7.23 -9.24 -15.52
C GLU A 255 -8.14 -8.22 -14.86
N TYR A 256 -7.53 -7.38 -14.03
CA TYR A 256 -8.22 -6.46 -13.15
C TYR A 256 -7.61 -5.07 -13.23
N LEU A 257 -8.42 -4.06 -12.95
CA LEU A 257 -8.03 -2.67 -12.81
C LEU A 257 -8.31 -2.22 -11.37
N VAL A 258 -7.26 -1.88 -10.64
CA VAL A 258 -7.35 -1.31 -9.29
C VAL A 258 -7.30 0.22 -9.42
N VAL A 259 -8.29 0.89 -8.84
CA VAL A 259 -8.43 2.35 -8.88
C VAL A 259 -8.48 2.88 -7.43
N PRO A 260 -7.36 3.37 -6.88
CA PRO A 260 -7.35 4.05 -5.60
C PRO A 260 -7.90 5.48 -5.72
N SER A 261 -8.73 5.88 -4.77
CA SER A 261 -9.33 7.21 -4.75
C SER A 261 -9.55 7.74 -3.33
N THR A 262 -9.65 9.06 -3.24
CA THR A 262 -10.26 9.74 -2.09
C THR A 262 -11.78 9.67 -2.19
N PHE A 263 -12.49 9.93 -1.09
CA PHE A 263 -13.95 9.93 -1.10
C PHE A 263 -14.49 11.08 -1.95
N ARG A 264 -13.98 12.30 -1.73
CA ARG A 264 -14.39 13.49 -2.49
C ARG A 264 -13.42 13.78 -3.64
N PRO A 265 -13.93 14.32 -4.76
CA PRO A 265 -13.07 14.80 -5.84
C PRO A 265 -12.26 16.01 -5.38
N ASN A 266 -11.19 16.32 -6.12
CA ASN A 266 -10.30 17.46 -5.90
C ASN A 266 -9.53 17.47 -4.57
N GLU A 267 -9.52 16.36 -3.82
CA GLU A 267 -8.64 16.21 -2.66
C GLU A 267 -7.23 15.82 -3.12
N THR A 268 -6.23 16.66 -2.79
CA THR A 268 -4.84 16.41 -3.18
C THR A 268 -4.11 15.70 -2.05
N ALA A 269 -3.50 14.55 -2.35
CA ALA A 269 -2.63 13.83 -1.44
C ALA A 269 -1.75 12.85 -2.22
N SER A 270 -0.60 12.50 -1.64
CA SER A 270 0.26 11.42 -2.17
C SER A 270 -0.07 10.11 -1.46
N PHE A 271 0.16 8.97 -2.10
CA PHE A 271 -0.14 7.65 -1.54
C PHE A 271 0.90 6.59 -1.95
N ILE A 272 0.89 5.48 -1.24
CA ILE A 272 1.53 4.22 -1.60
C ILE A 272 0.41 3.19 -1.77
N LEU A 273 0.38 2.53 -2.92
CA LEU A 273 -0.49 1.39 -3.19
C LEU A 273 0.37 0.13 -3.20
N SER A 274 0.11 -0.78 -2.26
CA SER A 274 0.72 -2.10 -2.22
C SER A 274 -0.30 -3.13 -2.71
N ILE A 275 0.07 -3.91 -3.70
CA ILE A 275 -0.76 -5.00 -4.25
C ILE A 275 0.05 -6.29 -4.07
N LEU A 276 -0.48 -7.20 -3.26
CA LEU A 276 0.12 -8.50 -2.99
C LEU A 276 -0.82 -9.57 -3.54
N CYS A 277 -0.29 -10.54 -4.30
CA CYS A 277 -1.07 -11.61 -4.92
C CYS A 277 -0.38 -12.96 -4.76
N LYS A 278 -1.15 -14.04 -4.61
CA LYS A 278 -0.64 -15.41 -4.69
C LYS A 278 -0.25 -15.71 -6.15
N ASN A 279 1.01 -16.06 -6.38
CA ASN A 279 1.67 -16.19 -7.69
C ASN A 279 1.77 -14.88 -8.49
N GLU A 280 3.00 -14.53 -8.89
CA GLU A 280 3.34 -13.29 -9.58
C GLU A 280 2.58 -13.11 -10.89
N THR A 281 2.14 -11.87 -11.14
CA THR A 281 1.78 -11.42 -12.48
C THR A 281 1.98 -9.91 -12.63
N HIS A 282 2.53 -9.53 -13.79
CA HIS A 282 2.94 -8.19 -14.22
C HIS A 282 1.92 -7.09 -13.88
N ILE A 283 2.38 -6.06 -13.16
CA ILE A 283 1.55 -4.89 -12.82
C ILE A 283 2.02 -3.70 -13.65
N GLU A 284 1.12 -3.18 -14.48
CA GLU A 284 1.38 -2.01 -15.31
C GLU A 284 0.65 -0.80 -14.75
N GLU A 285 1.42 0.24 -14.44
CA GLU A 285 0.87 1.57 -14.21
C GLU A 285 0.26 2.11 -15.50
N SER A 286 -1.07 2.16 -15.53
CA SER A 286 -1.83 2.74 -16.65
C SER A 286 -1.89 4.28 -16.56
N SER A 287 -1.26 4.86 -15.52
CA SER A 287 -1.21 6.29 -15.20
C SER A 287 -0.19 7.08 -16.00
N SER A 288 0.83 6.41 -16.55
CA SER A 288 1.81 7.08 -17.42
C SER A 288 1.14 7.42 -18.75
N MET A 289 1.17 8.70 -19.15
CA MET A 289 1.27 9.00 -20.58
C MET A 289 2.41 8.13 -21.07
N GLY A 290 2.11 7.21 -21.99
CA GLY A 290 2.97 6.07 -22.28
C GLY A 290 4.42 6.49 -22.43
N ARG A 291 5.35 5.56 -22.17
CA ARG A 291 6.72 5.68 -22.68
C ARG A 291 6.60 6.33 -24.05
N VAL A 292 7.11 7.55 -24.19
CA VAL A 292 7.23 8.16 -25.50
C VAL A 292 8.19 7.21 -26.21
N GLU A 293 7.64 6.27 -26.98
CA GLU A 293 8.39 5.68 -28.05
C GLU A 293 8.77 6.88 -28.90
N ILE A 294 9.99 7.36 -28.68
CA ILE A 294 10.64 8.25 -29.62
C ILE A 294 10.75 7.38 -30.85
N ASN A 295 9.73 7.43 -31.70
CA ASN A 295 9.82 6.92 -33.04
C ASN A 295 11.08 7.56 -33.59
N LYS A 296 12.12 6.76 -33.83
CA LYS A 296 13.24 7.21 -34.67
C LYS A 296 12.57 7.77 -35.92
N PRO A 297 12.87 9.01 -36.34
CA PRO A 297 12.21 9.60 -37.48
C PRO A 297 12.27 8.60 -38.63
N ALA A 298 11.09 8.21 -39.13
CA ALA A 298 11.01 7.42 -40.34
C ALA A 298 11.78 8.16 -41.43
N GLY A 299 12.51 7.44 -42.28
CA GLY A 299 13.32 8.04 -43.34
C GLY A 299 12.49 9.09 -44.09
N LEU A 300 12.94 10.35 -44.03
CA LEU A 300 12.26 11.46 -44.68
C LEU A 300 12.31 11.26 -46.20
N GLU A 301 11.18 11.36 -46.88
CA GLU A 301 11.15 11.43 -48.34
C GLU A 301 11.93 12.68 -48.80
N GLU A 302 12.69 12.59 -49.90
CA GLU A 302 13.58 13.66 -50.37
C GLU A 302 12.88 15.02 -50.51
N GLY A 303 11.59 15.03 -50.85
CA GLY A 303 10.79 16.26 -50.99
C GLY A 303 10.51 16.99 -49.68
N ASP A 304 10.37 16.29 -48.56
CA ASP A 304 10.15 16.89 -47.23
C ASP A 304 11.45 17.45 -46.64
N VAL A 305 12.58 16.82 -46.96
CA VAL A 305 13.91 17.31 -46.56
C VAL A 305 14.20 18.69 -47.19
N THR A 306 13.86 18.88 -48.46
CA THR A 306 14.12 20.15 -49.15
C THR A 306 13.28 21.30 -48.60
N LYS A 307 11.99 21.06 -48.31
CA LYS A 307 11.10 22.06 -47.72
C LYS A 307 11.51 22.43 -46.30
N ASN A 308 11.83 21.45 -45.46
CA ASN A 308 12.27 21.70 -44.09
C ASN A 308 13.62 22.43 -44.03
N LYS A 309 14.55 22.13 -44.95
CA LYS A 309 15.81 22.87 -45.09
C LYS A 309 15.60 24.32 -45.52
N GLN A 310 14.69 24.57 -46.47
CA GLN A 310 14.36 25.94 -46.88
C GLN A 310 13.73 26.74 -45.75
N LEU A 311 12.80 26.12 -45.02
CA LEU A 311 12.16 26.75 -43.87
C LEU A 311 13.18 27.06 -42.76
N PHE A 312 14.04 26.11 -42.41
CA PHE A 312 15.09 26.32 -41.40
C PHE A 312 16.01 27.50 -41.76
N ARG A 313 16.42 27.59 -43.04
CA ARG A 313 17.29 28.67 -43.54
C ARG A 313 16.66 30.06 -43.48
N GLN A 314 15.32 30.18 -43.48
CA GLN A 314 14.66 31.48 -43.34
C GLN A 314 14.79 32.07 -41.94
N TYR A 315 15.02 31.22 -40.94
CA TYR A 315 15.09 31.61 -39.52
C TYR A 315 16.51 31.49 -38.94
N SER A 316 17.46 30.93 -39.69
CA SER A 316 18.85 30.82 -39.25
C SER A 316 19.61 32.14 -39.38
N ASP A 317 20.64 32.30 -38.56
CA ASP A 317 21.57 33.41 -38.65
C ASP A 317 22.61 33.23 -39.79
N GLN A 318 23.59 34.15 -39.85
CA GLN A 318 24.67 34.12 -40.83
C GLN A 318 25.58 32.89 -40.75
N TYR A 319 25.49 32.10 -39.68
CA TYR A 319 26.24 30.87 -39.47
C TYR A 319 25.40 29.61 -39.71
N GLU A 320 24.19 29.76 -40.29
CA GLU A 320 23.21 28.69 -40.47
C GLU A 320 22.75 28.07 -39.13
N GLU A 321 22.80 28.81 -38.02
CA GLU A 321 22.33 28.37 -36.71
C GLU A 321 21.00 29.04 -36.32
N VAL A 322 20.19 28.32 -35.55
CA VAL A 322 18.91 28.82 -35.01
C VAL A 322 18.99 28.80 -33.49
N ASN A 323 19.05 29.97 -32.88
CA ASN A 323 19.04 30.12 -31.43
C ASN A 323 17.61 29.99 -30.85
N ALA A 324 17.48 30.01 -29.52
CA ALA A 324 16.20 29.77 -28.85
C ALA A 324 15.09 30.76 -29.25
N GLU A 325 15.40 32.03 -29.49
CA GLU A 325 14.42 33.04 -29.89
C GLU A 325 13.98 32.86 -31.35
N GLN A 326 14.92 32.54 -32.23
CA GLN A 326 14.64 32.23 -33.64
C GLN A 326 13.81 30.95 -33.76
N LEU A 327 14.11 29.92 -32.94
CA LEU A 327 13.34 28.69 -32.87
C LEU A 327 11.92 28.95 -32.38
N GLN A 328 11.76 29.77 -31.36
CA GLN A 328 10.43 30.16 -30.86
C GLN A 328 9.60 30.83 -31.95
N ARG A 329 10.19 31.74 -32.75
CA ARG A 329 9.49 32.38 -33.88
C ARG A 329 9.11 31.38 -34.96
N LEU A 330 10.05 30.53 -35.39
CA LEU A 330 9.80 29.49 -36.38
C LEU A 330 8.61 28.59 -35.97
N LEU A 331 8.59 28.15 -34.71
CA LEU A 331 7.52 27.29 -34.18
C LEU A 331 6.17 28.02 -34.11
N ASN A 332 6.17 29.27 -33.61
CA ASN A 332 4.96 30.08 -33.48
C ASN A 332 4.32 30.39 -34.84
N GLU A 333 5.13 30.71 -35.85
CA GLU A 333 4.66 31.17 -37.15
C GLU A 333 4.27 30.03 -38.10
N ASN A 334 4.88 28.85 -37.96
CA ASN A 334 4.70 27.76 -38.94
C ASN A 334 3.97 26.53 -38.38
N PHE A 335 3.95 26.33 -37.06
CA PHE A 335 3.45 25.09 -36.45
C PHE A 335 2.35 25.29 -35.42
N LEU A 336 2.17 26.51 -34.89
CA LEU A 336 1.23 26.79 -33.80
C LEU A 336 -0.07 27.50 -34.21
N GLU A 337 -0.39 27.56 -35.51
CA GLU A 337 -1.75 27.91 -35.96
C GLU A 337 -2.71 26.72 -35.75
N GLY A 338 -3.00 26.40 -34.48
CA GLY A 338 -3.91 25.31 -34.14
C GLY A 338 -3.94 24.90 -32.67
N LYS A 339 -4.79 25.58 -31.88
CA LYS A 339 -5.33 25.14 -30.57
C LYS A 339 -4.32 24.65 -29.51
N PHE A 340 -3.47 25.53 -28.99
CA PHE A 340 -3.00 25.43 -27.60
C PHE A 340 -2.79 26.82 -26.99
N LYS A 341 -3.88 27.50 -26.59
CA LYS A 341 -3.81 28.41 -25.46
C LYS A 341 -3.95 27.55 -24.21
N ILE A 342 -2.84 27.27 -23.52
CA ILE A 342 -2.75 26.98 -22.08
C ILE A 342 -1.27 26.77 -21.73
N LEU A 343 -0.83 27.38 -20.61
CA LEU A 343 0.46 27.32 -19.92
C LEU A 343 1.54 28.36 -20.30
N GLU A 344 1.23 29.63 -20.05
CA GLU A 344 2.19 30.46 -19.31
C GLU A 344 2.41 29.82 -17.93
N CYS A 345 3.41 28.95 -17.79
CA CYS A 345 3.98 28.58 -16.50
C CYS A 345 5.44 28.15 -16.66
N ARG A 346 6.32 29.09 -16.34
CA ARG A 346 7.65 28.90 -15.73
C ARG A 346 8.51 27.73 -16.23
N CYS A 347 9.26 27.97 -17.30
CA CYS A 347 10.60 27.42 -17.46
C CYS A 347 11.60 28.57 -17.69
N ARG A 348 11.77 29.44 -16.68
CA ARG A 348 13.04 30.16 -16.51
C ARG A 348 13.91 29.26 -15.65
N ASN A 349 15.07 28.86 -16.16
CA ASN A 349 16.13 28.04 -15.54
C ASN A 349 16.24 26.60 -16.03
N ILE A 350 16.48 26.39 -17.33
CA ILE A 350 17.51 25.44 -17.79
C ILE A 350 18.17 26.06 -19.03
N ALA A 351 19.14 26.94 -18.81
CA ALA A 351 20.04 27.45 -19.84
C ALA A 351 21.45 27.38 -19.28
N HIS A 352 22.01 26.16 -19.26
CA HIS A 352 23.44 25.93 -19.35
C HIS A 352 23.63 24.45 -19.64
N ASN A 353 23.77 24.12 -20.91
CA ASN A 353 24.82 23.22 -21.36
C ASN A 353 25.05 23.47 -22.86
N HIS A 354 26.27 23.91 -23.15
CA HIS A 354 26.83 23.99 -24.48
C HIS A 354 26.74 22.61 -25.15
N ILE A 355 26.16 22.55 -26.34
CA ILE A 355 26.41 21.47 -27.29
C ILE A 355 27.40 22.07 -28.30
N TYR A 356 28.67 21.72 -28.15
CA TYR A 356 29.59 21.69 -29.28
C TYR A 356 29.39 20.34 -29.99
N ILE A 357 29.44 20.40 -31.32
CA ILE A 357 29.18 19.33 -32.30
C ILE A 357 29.96 18.05 -31.99
#